data_AF-A0A923Y7I8-F1
#
_entry.id   AF-A0A923Y7I8-F1
#
_cell.length_a   1.000
_cell.length_b   1.000
_cell.length_c   1.000
_cell.angle_alpha   90.00
_cell.angle_beta   90.00
_cell.angle_gamma   90.00
#
_symmetry.space_group_name_H-M   'P 1'
#
loop_
_entity.id
_entity.type
_entity.pdbx_description
1 polymer ?
#
loop_
_entity_poly.entity_id
_entity_poly.type
_entity_poly.pdbx_seq_one_letter_code
_entity_poly.pdbx_strand_id
1 'polypeptide(L)'
;TLLAEVVRMLCAGVVHGDLTESNILLAADAPGINDRPQAVAPAGNNHAKRMLLRDVENLRNFFGRFAPELLTTDFGPEIWSLYERGMLTTEVVLTGRFERQAGAVDVGGVMREIDDARAEEAARRLRMQTPT
;
A
#
# COMPACT_ATOMS: atom_id res chain seq x y z
N THR A 1 -4.11 -12.93 -6.43
CA THR A 1 -3.12 -12.75 -5.35
C THR A 1 -3.40 -11.42 -4.66
N LEU A 2 -2.89 -11.17 -3.46
CA LEU A 2 -3.14 -9.89 -2.76
C LEU A 2 -2.57 -8.67 -3.50
N LEU A 3 -1.41 -8.82 -4.15
CA LEU A 3 -0.87 -7.76 -5.00
C LEU A 3 -1.79 -7.47 -6.20
N ALA A 4 -2.46 -8.49 -6.76
CA ALA A 4 -3.46 -8.27 -7.81
C ALA A 4 -4.68 -7.49 -7.30
N GLU A 5 -5.08 -7.66 -6.04
CA GLU A 5 -6.12 -6.82 -5.43
C GLU A 5 -5.67 -5.38 -5.25
N VAL A 6 -4.43 -5.16 -4.78
CA VAL A 6 -3.85 -3.82 -4.67
C VAL A 6 -3.81 -3.13 -6.04
N VAL A 7 -3.40 -3.85 -7.09
CA VAL A 7 -3.40 -3.35 -8.47
C VAL A 7 -4.83 -3.04 -8.94
N ARG A 8 -5.80 -3.93 -8.70
CA ARG A 8 -7.21 -3.70 -9.05
C ARG A 8 -7.77 -2.45 -8.39
N MET A 9 -7.55 -2.28 -7.10
CA MET A 9 -7.99 -1.09 -6.36
C MET A 9 -7.37 0.17 -6.94
N LEU A 10 -6.06 0.16 -7.20
CA LEU A 10 -5.37 1.32 -7.75
C LEU A 10 -5.85 1.66 -9.17
N CYS A 11 -6.07 0.66 -10.03
CA CYS A 11 -6.70 0.83 -11.34
C CYS A 11 -8.13 1.38 -11.25
N ALA A 12 -8.87 1.02 -10.20
CA ALA A 12 -10.19 1.58 -9.89
C ALA A 12 -10.13 2.97 -9.25
N GLY A 13 -8.94 3.55 -9.08
CA GLY A 13 -8.76 4.88 -8.48
C GLY A 13 -8.89 4.88 -6.97
N VAL A 14 -8.48 3.80 -6.30
CA VAL A 14 -8.56 3.65 -4.85
C VAL A 14 -7.23 3.16 -4.27
N VAL A 15 -6.73 3.84 -3.25
CA VAL A 15 -5.66 3.35 -2.37
C VAL A 15 -6.28 3.00 -1.03
N HIS A 16 -6.04 1.78 -0.52
CA HIS A 16 -6.67 1.29 0.70
C HIS A 16 -6.33 2.15 1.93
N GLY A 17 -5.04 2.47 2.13
CA GLY A 17 -4.61 3.42 3.15
C GLY A 17 -4.56 2.90 4.58
N ASP A 18 -4.65 1.58 4.79
CA ASP A 18 -4.57 0.90 6.10
C ASP A 18 -4.45 -0.62 5.89
N LEU A 19 -3.75 -1.06 4.84
CA LEU A 19 -3.71 -2.48 4.51
C LEU A 19 -2.79 -3.20 5.49
N THR A 20 -3.37 -4.10 6.28
CA THR A 20 -2.70 -4.92 7.31
C THR A 20 -3.28 -6.32 7.27
N GLU A 21 -2.66 -7.28 7.97
CA GLU A 21 -3.12 -8.67 7.97
C GLU A 21 -4.57 -8.84 8.44
N SER A 22 -5.02 -7.96 9.33
CA SER A 22 -6.40 -7.97 9.84
C SER A 22 -7.45 -7.49 8.84
N ASN A 23 -7.02 -6.79 7.79
CA ASN A 23 -7.90 -6.30 6.72
C ASN A 23 -7.87 -7.21 5.47
N ILE A 24 -7.16 -8.35 5.55
CA ILE A 24 -7.16 -9.38 4.51
C ILE A 24 -8.26 -10.40 4.83
N LEU A 25 -9.20 -10.57 3.90
CA LEU A 25 -10.21 -11.62 3.95
C LEU A 25 -9.70 -12.84 3.20
N LEU A 26 -9.40 -13.93 3.90
CA LEU A 26 -9.07 -15.19 3.25
C LEU A 26 -10.37 -15.93 2.90
N ALA A 27 -10.78 -15.92 1.62
CA ALA A 27 -11.83 -16.80 1.12
C ALA A 27 -11.22 -18.11 0.59
N ALA A 28 -12.03 -19.16 0.49
CA ALA A 28 -11.60 -20.48 0.01
C ALA A 28 -10.98 -20.44 -1.40
N ASP A 29 -11.35 -19.44 -2.20
CA ASP A 29 -11.03 -19.39 -3.64
C ASP A 29 -9.95 -18.34 -3.96
N ALA A 30 -9.82 -17.28 -3.14
CA ALA A 30 -8.78 -16.26 -3.23
C ALA A 30 -8.75 -15.34 -1.99
N PRO A 31 -7.61 -14.69 -1.68
CA PRO A 31 -7.56 -13.59 -0.72
C PRO A 31 -8.29 -12.36 -1.28
N GLY A 32 -9.24 -11.81 -0.53
CA GLY A 32 -9.87 -10.50 -0.75
C GLY A 32 -9.36 -9.45 0.24
N ILE A 33 -9.60 -8.17 -0.06
CA ILE A 33 -9.30 -7.04 0.82
C ILE A 33 -10.63 -6.47 1.33
N ASN A 34 -10.75 -6.21 2.64
CA ASN A 34 -11.96 -5.62 3.22
C ASN A 34 -11.99 -4.10 3.03
N ASP A 35 -13.13 -3.56 2.60
CA ASP A 35 -13.31 -2.11 2.42
C ASP A 35 -13.42 -1.39 3.77
N ARG A 36 -12.60 -0.34 3.93
CA ARG A 36 -12.56 0.54 5.12
C ARG A 36 -12.72 2.01 4.70
N PRO A 37 -13.24 2.88 5.57
CA PRO A 37 -13.49 4.30 5.29
C PRO A 37 -12.23 5.18 5.07
N GLN A 38 -11.03 4.59 5.00
CA GLN A 38 -9.76 5.30 4.74
C GLN A 38 -9.26 5.16 3.30
N ALA A 39 -10.05 4.49 2.45
CA ALA A 39 -9.81 4.45 1.02
C ALA A 39 -9.75 5.87 0.44
N VAL A 40 -8.68 6.22 -0.28
CA VAL A 40 -8.50 7.53 -0.90
C VAL A 40 -8.33 7.45 -2.40
N ALA A 41 -8.80 8.49 -3.10
CA ALA A 41 -8.48 8.67 -4.51
C ALA A 41 -6.99 9.03 -4.68
N PRO A 42 -6.24 8.36 -5.57
CA PRO A 42 -4.83 8.66 -5.83
C PRO A 42 -4.64 9.93 -6.66
N ALA A 43 -5.59 10.25 -7.53
CA ALA A 43 -5.55 11.47 -8.32
C ALA A 43 -5.69 12.72 -7.44
N GLY A 44 -4.73 13.64 -7.52
CA GLY A 44 -4.75 14.89 -6.76
C GLY A 44 -4.46 14.76 -5.26
N ASN A 45 -4.13 13.55 -4.77
CA ASN A 45 -3.77 13.34 -3.38
C ASN A 45 -2.27 13.05 -3.25
N ASN A 46 -1.53 14.04 -2.74
CA ASN A 46 -0.08 13.95 -2.53
C ASN A 46 0.33 12.82 -1.56
N HIS A 47 -0.58 12.31 -0.74
CA HIS A 47 -0.32 11.25 0.24
C HIS A 47 -0.55 9.85 -0.33
N ALA A 48 -1.24 9.70 -1.47
CA ALA A 48 -1.65 8.40 -2.01
C ALA A 48 -0.47 7.48 -2.36
N LYS A 49 0.62 8.05 -2.90
CA LYS A 49 1.87 7.32 -3.18
C LYS A 49 2.35 6.60 -1.93
N ARG A 50 2.49 7.36 -0.85
CA ARG A 50 3.01 6.85 0.42
C ARG A 50 2.08 5.81 1.03
N MET A 51 0.77 6.07 0.99
CA MET A 51 -0.24 5.14 1.50
C MET A 51 -0.14 3.80 0.77
N LEU A 52 -0.03 3.80 -0.56
CA LEU A 52 0.17 2.57 -1.34
C LEU A 52 1.49 1.87 -0.98
N LEU A 53 2.60 2.62 -0.90
CA LEU A 53 3.89 2.03 -0.56
C LEU A 53 3.85 1.33 0.80
N ARG A 54 3.22 1.96 1.79
CA ARG A 54 3.05 1.39 3.13
C ARG A 54 2.14 0.17 3.12
N ASP A 55 1.02 0.21 2.38
CA ASP A 55 0.10 -0.92 2.23
C ASP A 55 0.84 -2.14 1.66
N VAL A 56 1.63 -1.95 0.59
CA VAL A 56 2.42 -3.02 -0.03
C VAL A 56 3.57 -3.48 0.88
N GLU A 57 4.21 -2.56 1.61
CA GLU A 57 5.26 -2.89 2.58
C GLU A 57 4.72 -3.72 3.75
N ASN A 58 3.54 -3.40 4.27
CA ASN A 58 2.89 -4.19 5.31
C ASN A 58 2.63 -5.64 4.84
N LEU A 59 2.11 -5.80 3.62
CA LEU A 59 1.95 -7.12 3.02
C LEU A 59 3.30 -7.84 2.88
N ARG A 60 4.32 -7.16 2.33
CA ARG A 60 5.67 -7.71 2.16
C ARG A 60 6.25 -8.20 3.49
N ASN A 61 6.17 -7.38 4.53
CA ASN A 61 6.74 -7.69 5.84
C ASN A 61 5.99 -8.85 6.52
N PHE A 62 4.66 -8.88 6.42
CA PHE A 62 3.86 -9.95 6.98
C PHE A 62 4.14 -11.29 6.29
N PHE A 63 4.02 -11.34 4.95
CA PHE A 63 4.24 -12.57 4.19
C PHE A 63 5.72 -12.96 4.11
N GLY A 64 6.64 -12.01 4.23
CA GLY A 64 8.08 -12.24 4.27
C GLY A 64 8.53 -13.12 5.45
N ARG A 65 7.72 -13.24 6.51
CA ARG A 65 7.94 -14.20 7.60
C ARG A 65 7.78 -15.65 7.16
N PHE A 66 7.03 -15.88 6.08
CA PHE A 66 6.73 -17.21 5.52
C PHE A 66 7.45 -17.44 4.19
N ALA A 67 7.69 -16.37 3.43
CA ALA A 67 8.38 -16.37 2.14
C ALA A 67 9.45 -15.26 2.11
N PRO A 68 10.65 -15.49 2.67
CA PRO A 68 11.69 -14.47 2.83
C PRO A 68 12.13 -13.78 1.53
N GLU A 69 11.98 -14.47 0.39
CA GLU A 69 12.22 -13.90 -0.94
C GLU A 69 11.36 -12.67 -1.24
N LEU A 70 10.22 -12.48 -0.57
CA LEU A 70 9.41 -11.27 -0.72
C LEU A 70 10.10 -10.04 -0.13
N LEU A 71 10.94 -10.20 0.90
CA LEU A 71 11.59 -9.08 1.60
C LEU A 71 12.58 -8.33 0.70
N THR A 72 13.07 -8.96 -0.37
CA THR A 72 14.00 -8.37 -1.33
C THR A 72 13.31 -7.74 -2.53
N THR A 73 11.97 -7.71 -2.55
CA THR A 73 11.18 -7.15 -3.66
C THR A 73 10.77 -5.70 -3.42
N ASP A 74 10.63 -4.96 -4.52
CA ASP A 74 10.20 -3.56 -4.58
C ASP A 74 8.86 -3.40 -5.31
N PHE A 75 7.87 -4.26 -5.00
CA PHE A 75 6.55 -4.21 -5.63
C PHE A 75 5.84 -2.86 -5.46
N GLY A 76 5.95 -2.22 -4.29
CA GLY A 76 5.29 -0.93 -4.04
C GLY A 76 5.75 0.15 -5.02
N PRO A 77 7.06 0.44 -5.09
CA PRO A 77 7.62 1.39 -6.05
C PRO A 77 7.34 1.02 -7.52
N GLU A 78 7.42 -0.26 -7.87
CA GLU A 78 7.10 -0.77 -9.21
C GLU A 78 5.64 -0.47 -9.61
N ILE A 79 4.68 -0.83 -8.75
CA ILE A 79 3.24 -0.60 -8.98
C ILE A 79 2.96 0.90 -9.14
N TRP A 80 3.49 1.73 -8.24
CA TRP A 80 3.26 3.18 -8.32
C TRP A 80 3.87 3.79 -9.58
N SER A 81 5.06 3.36 -9.99
CA SER A 81 5.70 3.84 -11.21
C SER A 81 4.92 3.46 -12.48
N LEU A 82 4.33 2.26 -12.52
CA LEU A 82 3.43 1.86 -13.61
C LEU A 82 2.16 2.73 -13.63
N TYR A 83 1.60 3.02 -12.46
CA TYR A 83 0.44 3.91 -12.33
C TYR A 83 0.74 5.34 -12.81
N GLU A 84 1.83 5.95 -12.34
CA GLU A 84 2.24 7.32 -12.74
C GLU A 84 2.46 7.45 -14.25
N ARG A 85 2.92 6.38 -14.91
CA ARG A 85 3.15 6.34 -16.36
C ARG A 85 1.89 5.97 -17.17
N GLY A 86 0.76 5.71 -16.51
CA GLY A 86 -0.46 5.25 -17.17
C GLY A 86 -0.34 3.85 -17.79
N MET A 87 0.58 3.03 -17.31
CA MET A 87 0.85 1.67 -17.83
C MET A 87 0.35 0.55 -16.91
N LEU A 88 -0.22 0.90 -15.75
CA LEU A 88 -0.78 -0.08 -14.83
C LEU A 88 -2.09 -0.64 -15.39
N THR A 89 -2.16 -1.97 -15.50
CA THR A 89 -3.35 -2.73 -15.90
C THR A 89 -3.60 -3.86 -14.91
N THR A 90 -4.81 -4.40 -14.89
CA THR A 90 -5.17 -5.52 -13.99
C THR A 90 -4.47 -6.82 -14.34
N GLU A 91 -3.93 -6.93 -15.56
CA GLU A 91 -3.20 -8.08 -16.09
C GLU A 91 -1.68 -7.91 -15.99
N VAL A 92 -1.20 -6.81 -15.39
CA VAL A 92 0.24 -6.52 -15.34
C VAL A 92 1.01 -7.63 -14.62
N VAL A 93 2.12 -8.04 -15.21
CA VAL A 93 3.05 -8.99 -14.58
C VAL A 93 4.11 -8.18 -13.85
N LEU A 94 4.03 -8.18 -12.52
CA LEU A 94 5.00 -7.51 -11.66
C LEU A 94 6.28 -8.33 -11.56
N THR A 95 7.41 -7.64 -11.65
CA THR A 95 8.75 -8.24 -11.59
C THR A 95 9.32 -8.26 -10.17
N GLY A 96 8.77 -7.44 -9.27
CA GLY A 96 9.29 -7.22 -7.93
C GLY A 96 10.59 -6.41 -7.92
N ARG A 97 10.96 -5.77 -9.03
CA ARG A 97 12.20 -5.00 -9.17
C ARG A 97 11.88 -3.56 -9.54
N PHE A 98 12.56 -2.63 -8.88
CA PHE A 98 12.44 -1.21 -9.17
C PHE A 98 13.78 -0.50 -9.05
N GLU A 99 14.19 0.17 -10.12
CA GLU A 99 15.35 1.07 -10.08
C GLU A 99 14.93 2.43 -9.54
N ARG A 100 15.35 2.74 -8.31
CA ARG A 100 15.16 4.07 -7.73
C ARG A 100 16.02 5.07 -8.49
N GLN A 101 15.39 6.07 -9.09
CA GLN A 101 16.12 7.25 -9.57
C GLN A 101 16.67 8.00 -8.36
N ALA A 102 18.00 8.17 -8.29
CA ALA A 102 18.68 8.95 -7.26
C ALA A 102 18.43 10.46 -7.50
N GLY A 103 17.20 10.91 -7.21
CA GLY A 103 16.83 12.32 -7.18
C GLY A 103 16.96 12.93 -5.79
N ALA A 104 16.90 14.27 -5.70
CA ALA A 104 17.00 15.01 -4.44
C ALA A 104 16.02 14.46 -3.38
N VAL A 105 16.54 14.14 -2.20
CA VAL A 105 15.76 13.63 -1.06
C VAL A 105 14.75 14.70 -0.62
N ASP A 106 13.45 14.42 -0.75
CA ASP A 106 12.38 15.29 -0.25
C ASP A 106 12.26 15.19 1.28
N VAL A 107 13.07 15.97 1.99
CA VAL A 107 13.06 16.07 3.46
C VAL A 107 11.69 16.53 3.98
N GLY A 108 10.95 17.33 3.20
CA GLY A 108 9.58 17.71 3.54
C GLY A 108 8.62 16.53 3.47
N GLY A 109 8.84 15.62 2.53
CA GLY A 109 8.17 14.32 2.43
C GLY A 109 8.37 13.48 3.69
N VAL A 110 9.60 13.40 4.19
CA VAL A 110 9.96 12.66 5.40
C VAL A 110 9.33 13.24 6.67
N MET A 111 9.28 14.57 6.83
CA MET A 111 8.59 15.14 8.00
C MET A 111 7.07 14.94 7.93
N ARG A 112 6.47 15.02 6.75
CA ARG A 112 5.07 14.61 6.55
C ARG A 112 4.87 13.11 6.86
N GLU A 113 5.84 12.25 6.59
CA GLU A 113 5.79 10.82 6.95
C GLU A 113 5.72 10.61 8.46
N ILE A 114 6.53 11.34 9.23
CA ILE A 114 6.55 11.24 10.69
C ILE A 114 5.21 11.69 11.27
N ASP A 115 4.66 12.79 10.76
CA ASP A 115 3.40 13.34 11.27
C ASP A 115 2.18 12.50 10.84
N ASP A 116 2.17 11.96 9.62
CA ASP A 116 1.12 11.04 9.15
C ASP A 116 1.14 9.73 9.96
N ALA A 117 2.32 9.15 10.22
CA ALA A 117 2.46 7.94 11.05
C ALA A 117 1.95 8.19 12.49
N ARG A 118 2.21 9.38 13.05
CA ARG A 118 1.69 9.79 14.35
C ARG A 118 0.17 9.95 14.34
N ALA A 119 -0.39 10.56 13.30
CA ALA A 119 -1.84 10.77 13.16
C ALA A 119 -2.59 9.44 12.99
N GLU A 120 -2.03 8.51 12.22
CA GLU A 120 -2.60 7.17 12.03
C GLU A 120 -2.54 6.35 13.31
N GLU A 121 -1.41 6.36 14.04
CA GLU A 121 -1.32 5.65 15.31
C GLU A 121 -2.28 6.25 16.35
N ALA A 122 -2.46 7.57 16.36
CA ALA A 122 -3.48 8.23 17.18
C ALA A 122 -4.90 7.78 16.80
N ALA A 123 -5.23 7.72 15.51
CA ALA A 123 -6.52 7.23 15.02
C ALA A 123 -6.75 5.75 15.37
N ARG A 124 -5.71 4.91 15.27
CA ARG A 124 -5.74 3.50 15.67
C ARG A 124 -6.03 3.36 17.17
N ARG A 125 -5.35 4.13 18.02
CA ARG A 125 -5.58 4.13 19.47
C ARG A 125 -7.00 4.56 19.83
N LEU A 126 -7.53 5.58 19.15
CA LEU A 126 -8.90 6.07 19.37
C LEU A 126 -9.95 4.98 19.06
N ARG A 127 -9.75 4.23 17.97
CA ARG A 127 -10.62 3.10 17.60
C ARG A 127 -10.58 1.97 18.61
N MET A 128 -9.41 1.66 19.18
CA MET A 128 -9.27 0.63 20.23
C MET A 128 -9.92 1.03 21.56
N GLN A 129 -10.14 2.32 21.80
CA GLN A 129 -10.72 2.86 23.04
C GLN A 129 -12.23 3.05 23.01
N THR A 130 -12.89 2.83 21.88
CA THR A 130 -14.36 2.93 21.77
C THR A 130 -14.96 1.52 21.81
N PRO A 131 -15.54 1.05 22.94
CA PRO A 131 -16.27 -0.21 22.96
C PRO A 131 -17.61 0.00 22.23
N THR A 132 -17.96 -0.95 21.36
CA THR A 132 -19.33 -1.10 20.81
C THR A 132 -20.35 -1.34 21.92
#